data_AF-A0A426GBM2-F1
#
_entry.id   AF-A0A426GBM2-F1
#
_cell.length_a   1.000
_cell.length_b   1.000
_cell.length_c   1.000
_cell.angle_alpha   90.00
_cell.angle_beta   90.00
_cell.angle_gamma   90.00
#
_symmetry.space_group_name_H-M   'P 1'
#
loop_
_entity.id
_entity.type
_entity.pdbx_description
1 polymer ?
#
loop_
_entity_poly.entity_id
_entity_poly.type
_entity_poly.pdbx_seq_one_letter_code
_entity_poly.pdbx_strand_id
1 'polypeptide(L)'
;MAKKKTIMDYKKSVEKKERDLDKVQSELKSLQDREKQLIQDLAQAKAEYITQLLQQSGSSLSDLEALLAPIPTDSEPGYGEG
;
A
#
# COMPACT_ATOMS: atom_id res chain seq x y z
N MET A 1 -2.87 -41.20 -37.37
CA MET A 1 -1.40 -41.03 -37.23
C MET A 1 -1.14 -39.69 -36.53
N ALA A 2 -0.91 -39.70 -35.21
CA ALA A 2 -0.55 -38.48 -34.50
C ALA A 2 0.86 -38.04 -34.96
N LYS A 3 0.98 -36.83 -35.52
CA LYS A 3 2.29 -36.28 -35.88
C LYS A 3 3.11 -36.13 -34.59
N LYS A 4 4.26 -36.82 -34.50
CA LYS A 4 5.18 -36.66 -33.37
C LYS A 4 5.67 -35.22 -33.35
N LYS A 5 5.61 -34.57 -32.19
CA LYS A 5 6.14 -33.22 -32.00
C LYS A 5 7.64 -33.21 -32.30
N THR A 6 8.08 -32.16 -32.99
CA THR A 6 9.48 -31.93 -33.32
C THR A 6 10.14 -31.07 -32.25
N ILE A 7 11.47 -31.09 -32.18
CA ILE A 7 12.25 -30.19 -31.28
C ILE A 7 11.88 -28.72 -31.51
N MET A 8 11.57 -28.33 -32.75
CA MET A 8 11.12 -26.98 -33.09
C MET A 8 9.77 -26.63 -32.44
N ASP A 9 8.85 -27.59 -32.32
CA ASP A 9 7.57 -27.38 -31.65
C ASP A 9 7.75 -27.15 -30.15
N TYR A 10 8.72 -27.84 -29.53
CA TYR A 10 9.08 -27.61 -28.13
C TYR A 10 9.73 -26.24 -27.94
N LYS A 11 10.67 -25.83 -28.80
CA LYS A 11 11.28 -24.49 -28.76
C LYS A 11 10.23 -23.38 -28.87
N LYS A 12 9.33 -23.46 -29.85
CA LYS A 12 8.21 -22.51 -30.00
C LYS A 12 7.30 -22.49 -28.77
N SER A 13 7.09 -23.64 -28.13
CA SER A 13 6.29 -23.69 -26.91
C SER A 13 6.97 -23.02 -25.72
N VAL A 14 8.30 -23.11 -25.60
CA VAL A 14 9.08 -22.40 -24.58
C VAL A 14 9.01 -20.89 -24.82
N GLU A 15 9.35 -20.44 -26.03
CA GLU A 15 9.31 -19.00 -26.39
C GLU A 15 7.92 -18.38 -26.23
N LYS A 16 6.86 -19.17 -26.45
CA LYS A 16 5.49 -18.72 -26.18
C LYS A 16 5.28 -18.53 -24.68
N LYS A 17 5.64 -19.52 -23.85
CA LYS A 17 5.44 -19.45 -22.40
C LYS A 17 6.28 -18.35 -21.76
N GLU A 18 7.50 -18.11 -22.23
CA GLU A 18 8.35 -17.00 -21.77
C GLU A 18 7.67 -15.66 -22.06
N ARG A 19 7.19 -15.44 -23.29
CA ARG A 19 6.45 -14.21 -23.63
C ARG A 19 5.15 -14.05 -22.83
N ASP A 20 4.43 -15.14 -22.61
CA ASP A 20 3.20 -15.10 -21.81
C ASP A 20 3.54 -14.77 -20.33
N LEU A 21 4.64 -15.31 -19.80
CA LEU A 21 5.14 -14.98 -18.46
C LEU A 21 5.54 -13.51 -18.34
N ASP A 22 6.29 -12.97 -19.30
CA ASP A 22 6.72 -11.57 -19.31
C ASP A 22 5.52 -10.61 -19.28
N LYS A 23 4.45 -10.93 -20.04
CA LYS A 23 3.21 -10.15 -20.02
C LYS A 23 2.56 -10.16 -18.64
N VAL A 24 2.41 -11.33 -18.03
CA VAL A 24 1.81 -11.47 -16.70
C VAL A 24 2.63 -10.71 -15.65
N GLN A 25 3.96 -10.75 -15.75
CA GLN A 25 4.83 -9.98 -14.85
C GLN A 25 4.68 -8.46 -15.05
N SER A 26 4.54 -8.00 -16.29
CA SER A 26 4.29 -6.59 -16.59
C SER A 26 2.93 -6.13 -16.04
N GLU A 27 1.88 -6.93 -16.20
CA GLU A 27 0.56 -6.67 -15.65
C GLU A 27 0.59 -6.60 -14.12
N LEU A 28 1.28 -7.56 -13.48
CA LEU A 28 1.47 -7.57 -12.03
C LEU A 28 2.14 -6.29 -11.52
N LYS A 29 3.20 -5.83 -12.19
CA LYS A 29 3.87 -4.58 -11.83
C LYS A 29 2.93 -3.38 -11.94
N SER A 30 2.16 -3.29 -13.03
CA SER A 30 1.18 -2.22 -13.20
C SER A 30 0.10 -2.23 -12.11
N LEU A 31 -0.35 -3.42 -11.70
CA LEU A 31 -1.33 -3.58 -10.62
C LEU A 31 -0.75 -3.16 -9.26
N GLN A 32 0.52 -3.49 -8.97
CA GLN A 32 1.20 -3.06 -7.74
C GLN A 32 1.37 -1.54 -7.67
N ASP A 33 1.71 -0.88 -8.78
CA ASP A 33 1.80 0.57 -8.84
C ASP A 33 0.42 1.22 -8.65
N ARG A 34 -0.64 0.62 -9.23
CA ARG A 34 -2.02 1.06 -9.03
C ARG A 34 -2.48 0.89 -7.59
N GLU A 35 -2.13 -0.21 -6.93
CA GLU A 35 -2.41 -0.47 -5.52
C GLU A 35 -1.80 0.62 -4.63
N LYS A 36 -0.50 0.93 -4.83
CA LYS A 36 0.17 2.00 -4.08
C LYS A 36 -0.52 3.35 -4.24
N GLN A 37 -0.94 3.69 -5.46
CA GLN A 37 -1.68 4.92 -5.71
C GLN A 37 -3.01 4.94 -4.94
N LEU A 38 -3.78 3.85 -5.00
CA LEU A 38 -5.06 3.76 -4.29
C LEU A 38 -4.89 3.84 -2.76
N ILE A 39 -3.81 3.31 -2.21
CA ILE A 39 -3.49 3.45 -0.78
C ILE A 39 -3.26 4.93 -0.41
N GLN A 40 -2.52 5.66 -1.24
CA GLN A 40 -2.28 7.10 -1.04
C GLN A 40 -3.57 7.91 -1.17
N ASP A 41 -4.34 7.66 -2.24
CA ASP A 41 -5.62 8.33 -2.48
C ASP A 41 -6.61 8.07 -1.33
N LEU A 42 -6.64 6.84 -0.81
CA LEU A 42 -7.49 6.48 0.34
C LEU A 42 -7.05 7.19 1.62
N ALA A 43 -5.74 7.31 1.87
CA ALA A 43 -5.23 8.04 3.02
C ALA A 43 -5.61 9.52 2.95
N GLN A 44 -5.48 10.14 1.78
CA GLN A 44 -5.89 11.52 1.54
C GLN A 44 -7.39 11.70 1.73
N ALA A 45 -8.22 10.84 1.14
CA ALA A 45 -9.68 10.91 1.30
C ALA A 45 -10.12 10.73 2.76
N LYS A 46 -9.44 9.88 3.53
CA LYS A 46 -9.68 9.74 4.98
C LYS A 46 -9.32 11.01 5.74
N ALA A 47 -8.19 11.64 5.42
CA ALA A 47 -7.78 12.88 6.05
C ALA A 47 -8.80 14.00 5.77
N GLU A 48 -9.22 14.16 4.52
CA GLU A 48 -10.26 15.12 4.12
C GLU A 48 -11.58 14.87 4.84
N TYR A 49 -12.01 13.60 4.94
CA TYR A 49 -13.21 13.24 5.67
C TYR A 49 -13.12 13.61 7.15
N ILE A 50 -12.00 13.32 7.80
CA ILE A 50 -11.76 13.70 9.21
C ILE A 50 -11.81 15.23 9.36
N THR A 51 -11.15 15.99 8.48
CA THR A 51 -11.19 17.46 8.49
C THR A 51 -12.62 17.98 8.39
N GLN A 52 -13.45 17.39 7.52
CA GLN A 52 -14.86 17.79 7.39
C GLN A 52 -15.67 17.50 8.65
N LEU A 53 -15.48 16.32 9.27
CA LEU A 53 -16.14 16.00 10.54
C LEU A 53 -15.76 17.00 11.63
N LEU A 54 -14.50 17.41 11.70
CA LEU A 54 -14.00 18.35 12.70
C LEU A 54 -14.54 19.76 12.50
N GLN A 55 -14.67 20.20 11.24
CA GLN A 55 -15.32 21.47 10.91
C GLN A 55 -16.80 21.46 11.33
N GLN A 56 -17.49 20.34 11.16
CA GLN A 56 -18.89 20.19 11.58
C GLN A 56 -19.07 20.08 13.10
N SER A 57 -18.10 19.53 13.83
CA SER A 57 -18.14 19.43 15.30
C SER A 57 -17.81 20.75 16.00
N GLY A 58 -17.37 21.78 15.27
CA GLY A 58 -16.97 23.07 15.84
C GLY A 58 -15.64 23.00 16.61
N SER A 59 -14.83 21.98 16.38
CA SER A 59 -13.54 21.81 17.05
C SER A 59 -12.53 22.85 16.56
N SER A 60 -11.82 23.50 17.49
CA SER A 60 -10.82 24.50 17.14
C SER A 60 -9.51 23.85 16.66
N LEU A 61 -8.68 24.60 15.95
CA LEU A 61 -7.35 24.13 15.52
C LEU A 61 -6.50 23.72 16.74
N SER A 62 -6.63 24.42 17.86
CA SER A 62 -5.93 24.09 19.12
C SER A 62 -6.38 22.77 19.74
N ASP A 63 -7.66 22.42 19.64
CA ASP A 63 -8.16 21.12 20.12
C ASP A 63 -7.59 19.97 19.28
N LEU A 64 -7.36 20.21 17.98
CA LEU A 64 -6.72 19.26 17.09
C LEU A 64 -5.23 19.08 17.37
N GLU A 65 -4.53 20.19 17.62
CA GLU A 65 -3.13 20.15 18.04
C GLU A 65 -2.96 19.42 19.37
N ALA A 66 -3.91 19.57 20.31
CA ALA A 66 -3.90 18.85 21.58
C ALA A 66 -4.12 17.33 21.42
N LEU A 67 -4.91 16.89 20.44
CA LEU A 67 -5.12 15.46 20.14
C LEU A 67 -3.92 14.82 19.45
N LEU A 68 -3.16 15.60 18.66
CA LEU A 68 -1.97 15.15 17.94
C LEU A 68 -0.68 15.32 18.77
N ALA A 69 -0.74 16.11 19.83
CA ALA A 69 0.37 16.27 20.75
C ALA A 69 0.74 14.88 21.31
N PRO A 70 2.03 14.50 21.27
CA PRO A 70 2.46 13.28 21.92
C PRO A 70 2.04 13.35 23.38
N ILE A 71 1.30 12.33 23.83
CA ILE A 71 0.94 12.18 25.25
C ILE A 71 2.27 12.23 26.03
N PRO A 72 2.44 13.13 27.01
CA PRO A 72 3.62 13.12 27.84
C PRO A 72 3.70 11.76 28.51
N THR A 73 4.72 10.98 28.16
CA THR A 73 5.08 9.77 28.90
C THR A 73 5.85 10.20 30.16
N ASP A 74 5.19 10.93 31.05
CA ASP A 74 5.67 11.12 32.42
C ASP A 74 4.99 9.99 33.24
N SER A 75 5.64 9.07 33.93
CA SER A 75 6.96 9.07 34.59
C SER A 75 7.35 7.61 34.85
N GLU A 76 8.60 7.19 34.58
CA GLU A 76 9.16 6.11 35.41
C GLU A 76 9.51 6.73 36.78
N PRO A 77 9.00 6.20 37.90
CA PRO A 77 9.51 6.59 39.21
C PRO A 77 10.91 6.00 39.36
N GLY A 78 11.93 6.81 39.07
CA GLY A 78 13.29 6.53 39.48
C GLY A 78 13.37 6.51 41.00
N TYR A 79 13.33 5.33 41.60
CA TYR A 79 13.73 5.14 42.99
C TYR A 79 15.22 5.47 43.10
N GLY A 80 15.53 6.70 43.48
CA GLY A 80 16.79 7.03 44.11
C GLY A 80 16.72 6.55 45.56
N GLU A 81 17.44 5.49 45.87
CA GLU A 81 17.87 5.21 47.24
C GLU A 81 19.36 5.55 47.36
N GLY A 82 19.67 6.35 48.39
CA GLY A 82 21.03 6.71 48.78
C GLY A 82 21.61 5.79 49.84
#